data_AF-A0A397UEE9-F1
#
_entry.id   AF-A0A397UEE9-F1
#
_cell.length_a   1.000
_cell.length_b   1.000
_cell.length_c   1.000
_cell.angle_alpha   90.00
_cell.angle_beta   90.00
_cell.angle_gamma   90.00
#
_symmetry.space_group_name_H-M   'P 1'
#
loop_
_entity.id
_entity.type
_entity.pdbx_description
1 polymer ?
#
loop_
_entity_poly.entity_id
_entity_poly.type
_entity_poly.pdbx_seq_one_letter_code
_entity_poly.pdbx_strand_id
1 'polypeptide(L)'
;MVLDVDVSLKTSANLTSIDKNLFPNGEIRNQSPKKTKATDEFLNHNAEIQNNIYKEYGRQLEARTPGTIIDEVRVAADKLRRLDIFQYVDMFLDSSNDPRALDVILSVEEKSRFWIKTGTEIGNDAGSANISLNVRNAFGGAESLEAYMSAGTQTSHVFEFCLAKPINGNPDSRVDISAFSLTKNNQIYSSRDEIMRGIALTWRFDYLSLTPRNYSIRESAGHSLKSSVTHTLIRDKRDDLMLPSKGYYIKLFQEFAGLGGDVNFIKNEIESQANFPLGKGFLHGAFGDNKDTDSV
;
A
#
# COMPACT_ATOMS: atom_id res chain seq x y z
N MET A 1 36.72 11.96 17.19
CA MET A 1 37.20 10.85 16.36
C MET A 1 36.07 10.53 15.39
N VAL A 2 36.26 10.84 14.11
CA VAL A 2 35.27 10.59 13.05
C VAL A 2 35.61 9.21 12.49
N LEU A 3 34.63 8.32 12.46
CA LEU A 3 34.73 7.00 11.82
C LEU A 3 34.13 7.17 10.41
N ASP A 4 34.85 6.76 9.38
CA ASP A 4 34.32 6.70 8.02
C ASP A 4 33.48 5.42 7.89
N VAL A 5 32.34 5.50 7.21
CA VAL A 5 31.43 4.37 6.99
C VAL A 5 31.26 4.19 5.50
N ASP A 6 31.71 3.06 4.96
CA ASP A 6 31.46 2.68 3.57
C ASP A 6 30.26 1.72 3.51
N VAL A 7 29.28 2.04 2.67
CA VAL A 7 28.03 1.25 2.55
C VAL A 7 28.02 0.60 1.19
N SER A 8 28.25 -0.72 1.18
CA SER A 8 28.26 -1.52 -0.06
C SER A 8 27.03 -2.41 -0.12
N LEU A 9 26.16 -2.18 -1.11
CA LEU A 9 24.97 -3.00 -1.34
C LEU A 9 25.24 -4.08 -2.38
N LYS A 10 24.96 -5.34 -2.03
CA LYS A 10 25.07 -6.48 -2.94
C LYS A 10 23.69 -7.09 -3.19
N THR A 11 23.19 -6.93 -4.41
CA THR A 11 21.92 -7.52 -4.86
C THR A 11 22.19 -8.91 -5.46
N SER A 12 21.57 -9.96 -4.93
CA SER A 12 21.59 -11.29 -5.54
C SER A 12 20.30 -11.50 -6.35
N ALA A 13 20.40 -11.54 -7.68
CA ALA A 13 19.29 -11.93 -8.55
C ALA A 13 19.20 -13.46 -8.62
N ASN A 14 18.21 -14.06 -7.96
CA ASN A 14 17.87 -15.47 -8.15
C ASN A 14 16.95 -15.62 -9.38
N LEU A 15 17.46 -16.27 -10.42
CA LEU A 15 16.67 -16.78 -11.54
C LEU A 15 15.94 -18.05 -11.10
N THR A 16 14.66 -17.97 -10.74
CA THR A 16 13.86 -19.15 -10.42
C THR A 16 13.50 -19.95 -11.68
N SER A 17 14.15 -21.11 -11.79
CA SER A 17 13.64 -22.43 -12.20
C SER A 17 12.41 -22.48 -13.11
N ILE A 18 12.63 -22.85 -14.38
CA ILE A 18 11.61 -23.44 -15.24
C ILE A 18 11.46 -24.93 -14.85
N ASP A 19 10.19 -25.33 -14.73
CA ASP A 19 9.67 -26.65 -14.40
C ASP A 19 10.34 -27.77 -15.25
N LYS A 20 11.02 -28.72 -14.60
CA LYS A 20 11.80 -29.79 -15.26
C LYS A 20 11.00 -31.05 -15.59
N ASN A 21 9.68 -31.02 -15.50
CA ASN A 21 8.83 -32.21 -15.69
C ASN A 21 8.12 -32.31 -17.04
N LEU A 22 8.55 -31.57 -18.06
CA LEU A 22 8.21 -31.88 -19.45
C LEU A 22 9.47 -32.39 -20.15
N PHE A 23 9.31 -33.48 -20.93
CA PHE A 23 10.27 -34.17 -21.79
C PHE A 23 10.99 -35.39 -21.17
N PRO A 24 10.57 -36.63 -21.51
CA PRO A 24 11.35 -37.83 -21.24
C PRO A 24 12.47 -37.99 -22.29
N ASN A 25 13.67 -38.33 -21.82
CA ASN A 25 14.81 -38.88 -22.55
C ASN A 25 15.25 -38.18 -23.85
N GLY A 26 16.32 -37.37 -23.76
CA GLY A 26 17.09 -36.93 -24.93
C GLY A 26 18.26 -36.02 -24.55
N GLU A 27 19.46 -36.41 -24.97
CA GLU A 27 20.79 -35.79 -24.84
C GLU A 27 20.87 -34.27 -24.52
N ILE A 28 21.53 -33.93 -23.41
CA ILE A 28 21.88 -32.55 -23.05
C ILE A 28 23.16 -32.14 -23.80
N ARG A 29 23.00 -31.42 -24.92
CA ARG A 29 24.07 -30.58 -25.49
C ARG A 29 24.05 -29.21 -24.81
N ASN A 30 25.14 -28.87 -24.12
CA ASN A 30 25.39 -27.53 -23.57
C ASN A 30 25.38 -26.47 -24.69
N GLN A 31 24.32 -25.69 -24.76
CA GLN A 31 24.31 -24.40 -25.47
C GLN A 31 23.97 -23.30 -24.48
N SER A 32 24.91 -22.37 -24.30
CA SER A 32 24.71 -21.15 -23.52
C SER A 32 23.53 -20.35 -24.08
N PRO A 33 22.58 -19.88 -23.25
CA PRO A 33 21.42 -19.15 -23.74
C PRO A 33 21.87 -17.80 -24.34
N LYS A 34 21.47 -17.55 -25.60
CA LYS A 34 21.66 -16.25 -26.25
C LYS A 34 20.83 -15.19 -25.52
N LYS A 35 21.50 -14.29 -24.79
CA LYS A 35 20.90 -13.10 -24.18
C LYS A 35 20.26 -12.25 -25.28
N THR A 36 18.98 -11.93 -25.12
CA THR A 36 18.20 -11.18 -26.12
C THR A 36 18.17 -9.71 -25.72
N LYS A 37 18.18 -8.79 -26.69
CA LYS A 37 18.30 -7.33 -26.47
C LYS A 37 17.26 -6.75 -25.48
N ALA A 38 16.06 -7.35 -25.44
CA ALA A 38 14.99 -6.97 -24.49
C ALA A 38 15.31 -7.33 -23.02
N THR A 39 16.17 -8.33 -22.79
CA THR A 39 16.59 -8.76 -21.44
C THR A 39 17.61 -7.79 -20.84
N ASP A 40 18.46 -7.19 -21.68
CA ASP A 40 19.45 -6.19 -21.26
C ASP A 40 18.80 -4.83 -20.96
N GLU A 41 17.74 -4.45 -21.69
CA GLU A 41 16.92 -3.26 -21.37
C GLU A 41 16.16 -3.44 -20.04
N PHE A 42 15.65 -4.65 -19.75
CA PHE A 42 14.99 -4.97 -18.49
C PHE A 42 15.94 -4.93 -17.28
N LEU A 43 17.18 -5.40 -17.46
CA LEU A 43 18.24 -5.37 -16.43
C LEU A 43 18.74 -3.93 -16.19
N ASN A 44 18.92 -3.13 -17.24
CA ASN A 44 19.39 -1.76 -17.12
C ASN A 44 18.33 -0.81 -16.53
N HIS A 45 17.06 -1.00 -16.87
CA HIS A 45 15.97 -0.21 -16.27
C HIS A 45 15.86 -0.50 -14.77
N ASN A 46 15.98 -1.76 -14.35
CA ASN A 46 16.02 -2.14 -12.94
C ASN A 46 17.21 -1.54 -12.17
N ALA A 47 18.36 -1.34 -12.81
CA ALA A 47 19.55 -0.75 -12.19
C ALA A 47 19.44 0.78 -12.00
N GLU A 48 18.77 1.51 -12.89
CA GLU A 48 18.53 2.96 -12.75
C GLU A 48 17.49 3.28 -11.67
N ILE A 49 16.43 2.47 -11.64
CA ILE A 49 15.34 2.48 -10.67
C ILE A 49 15.86 2.33 -9.24
N GLN A 50 16.81 1.42 -9.07
CA GLN A 50 17.51 1.14 -7.84
C GLN A 50 18.38 2.33 -7.38
N ASN A 51 19.15 2.94 -8.28
CA ASN A 51 20.10 4.00 -7.93
C ASN A 51 19.47 5.28 -7.36
N ASN A 52 18.24 5.64 -7.75
CA ASN A 52 17.59 6.87 -7.27
C ASN A 52 17.04 6.73 -5.84
N ILE A 53 16.46 5.58 -5.50
CA ILE A 53 16.02 5.29 -4.12
C ILE A 53 17.27 5.13 -3.22
N TYR A 54 18.31 4.45 -3.69
CA TYR A 54 19.53 4.21 -2.89
C TYR A 54 20.35 5.48 -2.60
N LYS A 55 20.40 6.47 -3.51
CA LYS A 55 21.08 7.75 -3.27
C LYS A 55 20.39 8.60 -2.19
N GLU A 56 19.09 8.46 -2.01
CA GLU A 56 18.34 9.22 -1.00
C GLU A 56 18.58 8.66 0.41
N TYR A 57 18.68 7.33 0.54
CA TYR A 57 18.97 6.65 1.82
C TYR A 57 20.47 6.59 2.18
N GLY A 58 21.37 6.66 1.20
CA GLY A 58 22.83 6.59 1.44
C GLY A 58 23.46 7.89 1.98
N ARG A 59 22.72 8.99 2.11
CA ARG A 59 23.29 10.33 2.37
C ARG A 59 23.35 10.74 3.85
N GLN A 60 23.07 9.85 4.79
CA GLN A 60 22.88 10.25 6.21
C GLN A 60 23.64 9.43 7.26
N LEU A 61 24.74 8.74 6.91
CA LEU A 61 25.49 7.94 7.89
C LEU A 61 26.74 8.65 8.47
N GLU A 62 26.69 9.97 8.64
CA GLU A 62 27.71 10.72 9.40
C GLU A 62 27.45 10.64 10.93
N ALA A 63 27.30 9.43 11.48
CA ALA A 63 27.02 9.25 12.90
C ALA A 63 28.28 8.89 13.70
N ARG A 64 28.61 9.76 14.66
CA ARG A 64 29.64 9.52 15.68
C ARG A 64 29.10 8.50 16.69
N THR A 65 29.85 7.42 16.87
CA THR A 65 29.62 6.22 17.72
C THR A 65 28.91 5.03 17.03
N PRO A 66 29.41 3.78 17.22
CA PRO A 66 28.85 2.59 16.57
C PRO A 66 27.37 2.32 16.88
N GLY A 67 26.90 2.69 18.07
CA GLY A 67 25.50 2.49 18.46
C GLY A 67 24.53 3.28 17.59
N THR A 68 24.83 4.57 17.36
CA THR A 68 24.01 5.44 16.52
C THR A 68 23.94 4.96 15.08
N ILE A 69 25.06 4.44 14.53
CA ILE A 69 25.10 3.88 13.17
C ILE A 69 24.14 2.69 13.06
N ILE A 70 24.18 1.77 14.03
CA ILE A 70 23.30 0.58 14.00
C ILE A 70 21.82 1.01 14.07
N ASP A 71 21.49 1.98 14.92
CA ASP A 71 20.12 2.48 15.04
C ASP A 71 19.63 3.16 13.75
N GLU A 72 20.47 3.97 13.10
CA GLU A 72 20.14 4.63 11.84
C GLU A 72 19.97 3.64 10.69
N VAL A 73 20.88 2.68 10.56
CA VAL A 73 20.78 1.64 9.53
C VAL A 73 19.55 0.77 9.78
N ARG A 74 19.21 0.48 11.04
CA ARG A 74 17.98 -0.24 11.39
C ARG A 74 16.74 0.53 10.94
N VAL A 75 16.68 1.83 11.21
CA VAL A 75 15.58 2.70 10.73
C VAL A 75 15.51 2.70 9.20
N ALA A 76 16.65 2.76 8.50
CA ALA A 76 16.69 2.70 7.05
C ALA A 76 16.21 1.33 6.51
N ALA A 77 16.67 0.23 7.10
CA ALA A 77 16.22 -1.12 6.76
C ALA A 77 14.72 -1.30 6.98
N ASP A 78 14.19 -0.76 8.08
CA ASP A 78 12.75 -0.79 8.36
C ASP A 78 11.95 0.03 7.34
N LYS A 79 12.45 1.20 6.90
CA LYS A 79 11.83 1.95 5.80
C LYS A 79 11.82 1.16 4.49
N LEU A 80 12.92 0.49 4.14
CA LEU A 80 13.00 -0.36 2.95
C LEU A 80 12.00 -1.54 3.01
N ARG A 81 11.85 -2.18 4.18
CA ARG A 81 10.85 -3.24 4.38
C ARG A 81 9.42 -2.70 4.21
N ARG A 82 9.15 -1.50 4.71
CA ARG A 82 7.83 -0.86 4.64
C ARG A 82 7.41 -0.41 3.23
N LEU A 83 8.35 -0.30 2.29
CA LEU A 83 8.02 -0.07 0.87
C LEU A 83 7.35 -1.28 0.20
N ASP A 84 7.36 -2.46 0.83
CA ASP A 84 6.74 -3.70 0.34
C ASP A 84 7.22 -4.10 -1.09
N ILE A 85 8.45 -3.72 -1.46
CA ILE A 85 9.10 -4.13 -2.72
C ILE A 85 10.13 -5.25 -2.50
N PHE A 86 10.65 -5.40 -1.28
CA PHE A 86 11.64 -6.41 -0.93
C PHE A 86 10.99 -7.51 -0.09
N GLN A 87 11.36 -8.75 -0.37
CA GLN A 87 10.94 -9.90 0.42
C GLN A 87 11.80 -10.02 1.69
N TYR A 88 13.12 -9.84 1.55
CA TYR A 88 14.07 -9.84 2.64
C TYR A 88 15.00 -8.63 2.54
N VAL A 89 15.34 -8.09 3.70
CA VAL A 89 16.32 -7.00 3.89
C VAL A 89 17.19 -7.43 5.05
N ASP A 90 18.32 -8.04 4.75
CA ASP A 90 19.28 -8.50 5.74
C ASP A 90 20.43 -7.50 5.87
N MET A 91 20.94 -7.35 7.08
CA MET A 91 22.02 -6.43 7.41
C MET A 91 23.20 -7.23 7.95
N PHE A 92 24.35 -7.05 7.30
CA PHE A 92 25.62 -7.59 7.74
C PHE A 92 26.55 -6.43 8.08
N LEU A 93 27.22 -6.55 9.21
CA LEU A 93 28.28 -5.63 9.63
C LEU A 93 29.60 -6.35 9.42
N ASP A 94 30.46 -5.79 8.58
CA ASP A 94 31.79 -6.33 8.34
C ASP A 94 32.86 -5.34 8.78
N SER A 95 34.00 -5.87 9.22
CA SER A 95 35.16 -5.04 9.55
C SER A 95 35.79 -4.55 8.26
N SER A 96 35.84 -3.23 8.08
CA SER A 96 36.49 -2.63 6.93
C SER A 96 38.02 -2.79 7.00
N ASN A 97 38.70 -2.55 5.87
CA ASN A 97 40.17 -2.56 5.81
C ASN A 97 40.79 -1.47 6.70
N ASP A 98 40.05 -0.40 6.97
CA ASP A 98 40.44 0.61 7.96
C ASP A 98 39.99 0.18 9.37
N PRO A 99 40.88 0.14 10.38
CA PRO A 99 40.55 -0.26 11.77
C PRO A 99 39.53 0.65 12.47
N ARG A 100 39.11 1.72 11.79
CA ARG A 100 38.20 2.77 12.24
C ARG A 100 36.98 2.89 11.33
N ALA A 101 36.88 2.07 10.30
CA ALA A 101 35.72 2.03 9.42
C ALA A 101 34.95 0.74 9.66
N LEU A 102 33.64 0.84 9.52
CA LEU A 102 32.72 -0.28 9.63
C LEU A 102 31.96 -0.34 8.32
N ASP A 103 32.01 -1.49 7.65
CA ASP A 103 31.29 -1.69 6.41
C ASP A 103 29.90 -2.23 6.74
N VAL A 104 28.88 -1.53 6.27
CA VAL A 104 27.49 -1.96 6.43
C VAL A 104 26.99 -2.49 5.10
N ILE A 105 26.73 -3.79 5.04
CA ILE A 105 26.25 -4.47 3.84
C ILE A 105 24.78 -4.80 4.04
N LEU A 106 23.90 -4.14 3.29
CA LEU A 106 22.50 -4.57 3.19
C LEU A 106 22.34 -5.49 1.99
N SER A 107 21.87 -6.71 2.25
CA SER A 107 21.48 -7.67 1.23
C SER A 107 19.97 -7.62 1.10
N VAL A 108 19.49 -7.39 -0.12
CA VAL A 108 18.05 -7.27 -0.40
C VAL A 108 17.66 -8.26 -1.49
N GLU A 109 16.51 -8.90 -1.29
CA GLU A 109 15.87 -9.75 -2.30
C GLU A 109 14.55 -9.10 -2.73
N GLU A 110 14.40 -8.85 -4.04
CA GLU A 110 13.18 -8.27 -4.59
C GLU A 110 12.02 -9.27 -4.48
N LYS A 111 10.86 -8.77 -4.06
CA LYS A 111 9.62 -9.54 -4.05
C LYS A 111 9.06 -9.64 -5.46
N SER A 112 8.29 -10.70 -5.73
CA SER A 112 7.56 -10.83 -7.00
C SER A 112 6.75 -9.56 -7.30
N ARG A 113 6.95 -9.02 -8.50
CA ARG A 113 6.28 -7.79 -8.94
C ARG A 113 4.81 -7.99 -9.16
N PHE A 114 4.37 -9.18 -9.57
CA PHE A 114 2.98 -9.42 -9.90
C PHE A 114 2.39 -10.48 -8.99
N TRP A 115 1.20 -10.21 -8.48
CA TRP A 115 0.39 -11.23 -7.83
C TRP A 115 -1.09 -11.03 -8.16
N ILE A 116 -1.79 -12.15 -8.20
CA ILE A 116 -3.23 -12.21 -8.40
C ILE A 116 -3.83 -12.87 -7.16
N LYS A 117 -4.87 -12.28 -6.59
CA LYS A 117 -5.74 -12.92 -5.62
C LYS A 117 -7.13 -13.05 -6.23
N THR A 118 -7.70 -14.23 -6.08
CA THR A 118 -9.08 -14.52 -6.45
C THR A 118 -9.75 -15.08 -5.20
N GLY A 119 -10.95 -14.61 -4.91
CA GLY A 119 -11.72 -15.02 -3.76
C GLY A 119 -13.19 -15.10 -4.10
N THR A 120 -13.92 -15.87 -3.30
CA THR A 120 -15.37 -15.91 -3.33
C THR A 120 -15.85 -15.82 -1.90
N GLU A 121 -16.73 -14.86 -1.64
CA GLU A 121 -17.39 -14.66 -0.36
C GLU A 121 -18.84 -15.12 -0.50
N ILE A 122 -19.38 -15.80 0.51
CA ILE A 122 -20.77 -16.29 0.53
C ILE A 122 -21.32 -15.99 1.92
N GLY A 123 -22.44 -15.26 2.00
CA GLY A 123 -23.13 -14.98 3.25
C GLY A 123 -24.57 -14.49 3.03
N ASN A 124 -25.48 -14.83 3.96
CA ASN A 124 -26.90 -14.42 4.01
C ASN A 124 -27.51 -14.02 2.65
N ASP A 125 -27.68 -15.03 1.78
CA ASP A 125 -28.33 -14.90 0.46
C ASP A 125 -27.60 -14.06 -0.60
N ALA A 126 -26.31 -13.78 -0.38
CA ALA A 126 -25.43 -13.16 -1.36
C ALA A 126 -24.08 -13.89 -1.45
N GLY A 127 -23.72 -14.34 -2.64
CA GLY A 127 -22.34 -14.64 -3.02
C GLY A 127 -21.69 -13.46 -3.75
N SER A 128 -20.39 -13.27 -3.61
CA SER A 128 -19.60 -12.37 -4.45
C SER A 128 -18.25 -12.99 -4.79
N ALA A 129 -17.84 -12.89 -6.04
CA ALA A 129 -16.48 -13.23 -6.46
C ALA A 129 -15.66 -11.94 -6.57
N ASN A 130 -14.41 -11.98 -6.13
CA ASN A 130 -13.47 -10.87 -6.27
C ASN A 130 -12.15 -11.32 -6.90
N ILE A 131 -11.57 -10.43 -7.68
CA ILE A 131 -10.29 -10.58 -8.36
C ILE A 131 -9.49 -9.33 -8.05
N SER A 132 -8.30 -9.51 -7.49
CA SER A 132 -7.34 -8.45 -7.19
C SER A 132 -6.05 -8.72 -7.92
N LEU A 133 -5.68 -7.81 -8.81
CA LEU A 133 -4.41 -7.81 -9.52
C LEU A 133 -3.54 -6.71 -8.92
N ASN A 134 -2.28 -7.02 -8.61
CA ASN A 134 -1.35 -6.03 -8.10
C ASN A 134 -0.01 -6.19 -8.79
N VAL A 135 0.49 -5.07 -9.31
CA VAL A 135 1.81 -4.92 -9.91
C VAL A 135 2.60 -3.95 -9.04
N ARG A 136 3.66 -4.44 -8.41
CA ARG A 136 4.61 -3.71 -7.59
C ARG A 136 5.74 -3.20 -8.44
N ASN A 137 6.24 -2.03 -8.06
CA ASN A 137 7.35 -1.34 -8.68
C ASN A 137 7.17 -1.22 -10.21
N ALA A 138 6.01 -0.75 -10.66
CA ALA A 138 5.66 -0.70 -12.08
C ALA A 138 6.59 0.22 -12.90
N PHE A 139 7.04 1.33 -12.31
CA PHE A 139 7.90 2.33 -12.96
C PHE A 139 9.24 2.53 -12.23
N GLY A 140 9.48 1.78 -11.15
CA GLY A 140 10.73 1.84 -10.41
C GLY A 140 10.82 2.82 -9.24
N GLY A 141 9.81 3.65 -9.03
CA GLY A 141 9.73 4.51 -7.86
C GLY A 141 9.03 3.84 -6.68
N ALA A 142 9.05 2.50 -6.59
CA ALA A 142 8.24 1.72 -5.66
C ALA A 142 6.72 1.94 -5.81
N GLU A 143 6.25 2.25 -7.03
CA GLU A 143 4.83 2.41 -7.30
C GLU A 143 4.10 1.07 -7.29
N SER A 144 2.88 1.05 -6.76
CA SER A 144 2.00 -0.12 -6.82
C SER A 144 0.77 0.22 -7.65
N LEU A 145 0.55 -0.58 -8.70
CA LEU A 145 -0.65 -0.54 -9.53
C LEU A 145 -1.56 -1.69 -9.10
N GLU A 146 -2.77 -1.34 -8.65
CA GLU A 146 -3.76 -2.27 -8.17
C GLU A 146 -5.01 -2.19 -9.05
N ALA A 147 -5.53 -3.33 -9.48
CA ALA A 147 -6.82 -3.43 -10.13
C ALA A 147 -7.68 -4.42 -9.35
N TYR A 148 -8.82 -3.94 -8.88
CA TYR A 148 -9.79 -4.70 -8.11
C TYR A 148 -11.09 -4.83 -8.89
N MET A 149 -11.60 -6.05 -8.99
CA MET A 149 -12.86 -6.37 -9.65
C MET A 149 -13.68 -7.23 -8.70
N SER A 150 -14.95 -6.91 -8.50
CA SER A 150 -15.87 -7.73 -7.71
C SER A 150 -17.22 -7.84 -8.38
N ALA A 151 -17.81 -9.03 -8.36
CA ALA A 151 -19.12 -9.32 -8.91
C ALA A 151 -19.95 -10.08 -7.88
N GLY A 152 -21.04 -9.47 -7.43
CA GLY A 152 -22.02 -10.05 -6.50
C GLY A 152 -23.23 -10.66 -7.20
N THR A 153 -23.80 -11.69 -6.59
CA THR A 153 -25.08 -12.33 -6.94
C THR A 153 -26.27 -11.39 -6.87
N GLN A 154 -26.25 -10.42 -5.94
CA GLN A 154 -27.17 -9.27 -5.93
C GLN A 154 -26.69 -8.15 -6.88
N THR A 155 -26.17 -8.55 -8.05
CA THR A 155 -25.76 -7.70 -9.20
C THR A 155 -25.01 -6.42 -8.84
N SER A 156 -24.14 -6.51 -7.84
CA SER A 156 -23.24 -5.41 -7.49
C SER A 156 -21.90 -5.66 -8.18
N HIS A 157 -21.51 -4.74 -9.06
CA HIS A 157 -20.25 -4.84 -9.80
C HIS A 157 -19.33 -3.69 -9.38
N VAL A 158 -18.13 -4.03 -8.93
CA VAL A 158 -17.11 -3.07 -8.51
C VAL A 158 -15.92 -3.22 -9.44
N PHE A 159 -15.50 -2.12 -10.04
CA PHE A 159 -14.22 -2.01 -10.74
C PHE A 159 -13.47 -0.85 -10.13
N GLU A 160 -12.26 -1.11 -9.67
CA GLU A 160 -11.38 -0.10 -9.11
C GLU A 160 -9.98 -0.29 -9.66
N PHE A 161 -9.37 0.83 -10.02
CA PHE A 161 -7.98 0.93 -10.43
C PHE A 161 -7.31 1.94 -9.53
N CYS A 162 -6.15 1.61 -8.98
CA CYS A 162 -5.40 2.47 -8.09
C CYS A 162 -3.93 2.46 -8.49
N LEU A 163 -3.35 3.64 -8.66
CA LEU A 163 -1.91 3.84 -8.79
C LEU A 163 -1.41 4.55 -7.54
N ALA A 164 -0.71 3.81 -6.68
CA ALA A 164 -0.09 4.33 -5.48
C ALA A 164 1.39 4.62 -5.71
N LYS A 165 1.85 5.81 -5.34
CA LYS A 165 3.24 6.23 -5.42
C LYS A 165 3.74 6.81 -4.10
N PRO A 166 4.81 6.28 -3.50
CA PRO A 166 5.46 6.94 -2.38
C PRO A 166 6.16 8.22 -2.84
N ILE A 167 6.02 9.29 -2.06
CA ILE A 167 6.71 10.57 -2.31
C ILE A 167 8.14 10.42 -1.81
N ASN A 168 9.13 10.73 -2.66
CA ASN A 168 10.55 10.70 -2.30
C ASN A 168 10.98 9.36 -1.67
N GLY A 169 10.44 8.25 -2.18
CA GLY A 169 10.77 6.91 -1.69
C GLY A 169 10.42 6.67 -0.21
N ASN A 170 9.63 7.53 0.44
CA ASN A 170 9.26 7.39 1.84
C ASN A 170 7.96 6.56 1.97
N PRO A 171 7.97 5.42 2.69
CA PRO A 171 6.77 4.61 2.89
C PRO A 171 5.66 5.32 3.69
N ASP A 172 5.99 6.35 4.47
CA ASP A 172 5.02 7.10 5.29
C ASP A 172 4.20 8.13 4.51
N SER A 173 4.67 8.51 3.33
CA SER A 173 4.08 9.58 2.52
C SER A 173 3.77 9.03 1.15
N ARG A 174 2.50 8.84 0.82
CA ARG A 174 2.08 8.30 -0.49
C ARG A 174 0.94 9.08 -1.12
N VAL A 175 0.93 9.09 -2.44
CA VAL A 175 -0.15 9.62 -3.26
C VAL A 175 -0.78 8.46 -4.01
N ASP A 176 -2.09 8.29 -3.83
CA ASP A 176 -2.88 7.30 -4.53
C ASP A 176 -3.78 8.02 -5.54
N ILE A 177 -3.71 7.61 -6.80
CA ILE A 177 -4.64 8.05 -7.84
C ILE A 177 -5.54 6.86 -8.14
N SER A 178 -6.83 6.97 -7.82
CA SER A 178 -7.79 5.89 -8.05
C SER A 178 -8.92 6.30 -8.98
N ALA A 179 -9.34 5.36 -9.82
CA ALA A 179 -10.53 5.44 -10.64
C ALA A 179 -11.43 4.26 -10.28
N PHE A 180 -12.71 4.54 -10.03
CA PHE A 180 -13.65 3.52 -9.60
C PHE A 180 -14.97 3.63 -10.37
N SER A 181 -15.57 2.47 -10.61
CA SER A 181 -16.90 2.30 -11.15
C SER A 181 -17.63 1.26 -10.31
N LEU A 182 -18.60 1.72 -9.54
CA LEU A 182 -19.45 0.90 -8.69
C LEU A 182 -20.85 0.90 -9.27
N THR A 183 -21.39 -0.27 -9.57
CA THR A 183 -22.81 -0.46 -9.86
C THR A 183 -23.43 -1.13 -8.66
N LYS A 184 -24.35 -0.44 -7.98
CA LYS A 184 -25.12 -0.96 -6.86
C LYS A 184 -26.55 -1.17 -7.33
N ASN A 185 -27.00 -2.42 -7.32
CA ASN A 185 -28.40 -2.73 -7.53
C ASN A 185 -29.15 -2.47 -6.22
N ASN A 186 -30.17 -1.60 -6.25
CA ASN A 186 -31.01 -1.29 -5.10
C ASN A 186 -32.49 -1.64 -5.38
N GLN A 187 -32.74 -2.67 -6.22
CA GLN A 187 -34.07 -3.08 -6.68
C GLN A 187 -35.02 -3.50 -5.55
N ILE A 188 -34.47 -4.11 -4.48
CA ILE A 188 -35.24 -4.57 -3.31
C ILE A 188 -35.82 -3.39 -2.51
N TYR A 189 -35.11 -2.27 -2.43
CA TYR A 189 -35.51 -1.11 -1.63
C TYR A 189 -36.12 0.02 -2.45
N SER A 190 -35.65 0.25 -3.67
CA SER A 190 -36.03 1.42 -4.48
C SER A 190 -36.28 1.14 -5.96
N SER A 191 -36.33 -0.13 -6.38
CA SER A 191 -36.55 -0.54 -7.79
C SER A 191 -35.63 0.18 -8.79
N ARG A 192 -34.40 0.52 -8.39
CA ARG A 192 -33.43 1.31 -9.16
C ARG A 192 -32.02 0.76 -9.04
N ASP A 193 -31.25 0.96 -10.11
CA ASP A 193 -29.82 0.65 -10.16
C ASP A 193 -29.02 1.96 -10.15
N GLU A 194 -28.08 2.06 -9.22
CA GLU A 194 -27.19 3.21 -9.08
C GLU A 194 -25.82 2.87 -9.66
N ILE A 195 -25.37 3.69 -10.61
CA ILE A 195 -24.01 3.60 -11.15
C ILE A 195 -23.25 4.82 -10.64
N MET A 196 -22.18 4.56 -9.90
CA MET A 196 -21.25 5.56 -9.40
C MET A 196 -19.93 5.41 -10.13
N ARG A 197 -19.49 6.48 -10.81
CA ARG A 197 -18.17 6.54 -11.44
C ARG A 197 -17.43 7.75 -10.94
N GLY A 198 -16.14 7.59 -10.69
CA GLY A 198 -15.35 8.66 -10.12
C GLY A 198 -13.86 8.45 -10.24
N ILE A 199 -13.16 9.55 -10.01
CA ILE A 199 -11.72 9.59 -9.82
C ILE A 199 -11.50 10.19 -8.44
N ALA A 200 -10.56 9.63 -7.69
CA ALA A 200 -10.09 10.16 -6.44
C ALA A 200 -8.58 10.35 -6.51
N LEU A 201 -8.11 11.44 -5.93
CA LEU A 201 -6.71 11.60 -5.57
C LEU A 201 -6.67 11.54 -4.05
N THR A 202 -5.82 10.68 -3.49
CA THR A 202 -5.65 10.54 -2.05
C THR A 202 -4.20 10.83 -1.71
N TRP A 203 -3.99 11.80 -0.83
CA TRP A 203 -2.69 12.04 -0.23
C TRP A 203 -2.68 11.50 1.19
N ARG A 204 -1.80 10.54 1.47
CA ARG A 204 -1.57 10.03 2.82
C ARG A 204 -0.23 10.49 3.35
N PHE A 205 -0.26 11.02 4.56
CA PHE A 205 0.89 11.38 5.35
C PHE A 205 0.69 10.86 6.75
N ASP A 206 1.39 9.78 7.09
CA ASP A 206 1.36 9.21 8.43
C ASP A 206 -0.09 8.88 8.87
N TYR A 207 -0.68 9.67 9.77
CA TYR A 207 -2.05 9.53 10.29
C TYR A 207 -3.12 10.36 9.55
N LEU A 208 -2.73 11.11 8.54
CA LEU A 208 -3.56 12.03 7.79
C LEU A 208 -3.82 11.52 6.39
N SER A 209 -5.09 11.38 6.00
CA SER A 209 -5.48 11.12 4.61
C SER A 209 -6.37 12.24 4.10
N LEU A 210 -5.92 12.92 3.05
CA LEU A 210 -6.68 13.93 2.31
C LEU A 210 -7.10 13.34 0.97
N THR A 211 -8.39 13.17 0.75
CA THR A 211 -8.93 12.58 -0.48
C THR A 211 -9.90 13.54 -1.15
N PRO A 212 -9.47 14.37 -2.12
CA PRO A 212 -10.37 14.93 -3.12
C PRO A 212 -11.02 13.79 -3.92
N ARG A 213 -12.35 13.73 -3.90
CA ARG A 213 -13.17 12.71 -4.53
C ARG A 213 -14.28 13.33 -5.37
N ASN A 214 -14.33 12.93 -6.63
CA ASN A 214 -15.40 13.30 -7.54
C ASN A 214 -16.26 12.07 -7.83
N TYR A 215 -17.56 12.14 -7.56
CA TYR A 215 -18.53 11.10 -7.90
C TYR A 215 -19.51 11.63 -8.93
N SER A 216 -19.92 10.79 -9.87
CA SER A 216 -21.18 10.99 -10.58
C SER A 216 -22.22 10.02 -10.03
N ILE A 217 -23.36 10.51 -9.55
CA ILE A 217 -24.47 9.69 -9.03
C ILE A 217 -25.72 10.01 -9.86
N ARG A 218 -26.52 9.00 -10.20
CA ARG A 218 -27.78 9.19 -10.93
C ARG A 218 -28.93 9.04 -9.95
N GLU A 219 -29.38 10.13 -9.34
CA GLU A 219 -30.22 9.96 -8.15
C GLU A 219 -31.72 9.83 -8.43
N SER A 220 -32.24 10.20 -9.62
CA SER A 220 -33.65 9.87 -9.96
C SER A 220 -34.04 9.90 -11.43
N ALA A 221 -33.48 10.79 -12.27
CA ALA A 221 -33.63 10.78 -13.73
C ALA A 221 -32.64 11.75 -14.39
N GLY A 222 -31.45 11.93 -13.81
CA GLY A 222 -30.46 12.92 -14.26
C GLY A 222 -29.05 12.57 -13.80
N HIS A 223 -28.07 13.33 -14.29
CA HIS A 223 -26.67 13.26 -13.87
C HIS A 223 -26.46 14.21 -12.69
N SER A 224 -25.83 13.75 -11.61
CA SER A 224 -25.36 14.59 -10.51
C SER A 224 -23.85 14.41 -10.38
N LEU A 225 -23.11 15.51 -10.34
CA LEU A 225 -21.67 15.51 -10.07
C LEU A 225 -21.43 16.00 -8.64
N LYS A 226 -20.86 15.14 -7.80
CA LYS A 226 -20.39 15.50 -6.46
C LYS A 226 -18.88 15.71 -6.51
N SER A 227 -18.41 16.90 -6.20
CA SER A 227 -17.00 17.17 -5.93
C SER A 227 -16.80 17.42 -4.44
N SER A 228 -15.92 16.65 -3.82
CA SER A 228 -15.72 16.66 -2.37
C SER A 228 -14.26 16.58 -1.98
N VAL A 229 -13.91 17.17 -0.86
CA VAL A 229 -12.63 17.01 -0.18
C VAL A 229 -12.89 16.30 1.13
N THR A 230 -12.25 15.16 1.29
CA THR A 230 -12.32 14.35 2.51
C THR A 230 -11.03 14.50 3.30
N HIS A 231 -11.16 14.61 4.61
CA HIS A 231 -10.06 14.67 5.58
C HIS A 231 -10.32 13.60 6.64
N THR A 232 -9.38 12.67 6.78
CA THR A 232 -9.45 11.59 7.76
C THR A 232 -8.23 11.61 8.67
N LEU A 233 -8.46 11.70 9.98
CA LEU A 233 -7.45 11.60 11.03
C LEU A 233 -7.73 10.33 11.84
N ILE A 234 -6.75 9.43 11.90
CA ILE A 234 -6.85 8.19 12.68
C ILE A 234 -5.75 8.17 13.73
N ARG A 235 -6.12 7.95 14.99
CA ARG A 235 -5.19 7.73 16.09
C ARG A 235 -5.55 6.45 16.81
N ASP A 236 -4.80 5.40 16.51
CA ASP A 236 -4.94 4.08 17.12
C ASP A 236 -3.81 3.85 18.13
N LYS A 237 -4.19 3.62 19.39
CA LYS A 237 -3.29 3.22 20.49
C LYS A 237 -3.79 1.95 21.19
N ARG A 238 -4.58 1.13 20.49
CA ARG A 238 -4.98 -0.18 20.98
C ARG A 238 -3.78 -1.11 21.01
N ASP A 239 -3.82 -2.08 21.91
CA ASP A 239 -2.82 -3.14 22.06
C ASP A 239 -2.90 -4.19 20.95
N ASP A 240 -4.12 -4.59 20.58
CA ASP A 240 -4.40 -5.52 19.49
C ASP A 240 -5.46 -4.92 18.55
N LEU A 241 -5.31 -5.11 17.23
CA LEU A 241 -6.22 -4.54 16.24
C LEU A 241 -7.55 -5.29 16.14
N MET A 242 -7.55 -6.60 16.41
CA MET A 242 -8.70 -7.48 16.26
C MET A 242 -9.44 -7.69 17.58
N LEU A 243 -8.69 -7.87 18.67
CA LEU A 243 -9.25 -8.10 20.01
C LEU A 243 -8.59 -7.17 21.04
N PRO A 244 -8.86 -5.85 20.96
CA PRO A 244 -8.23 -4.88 21.83
C PRO A 244 -8.62 -5.08 23.29
N SER A 245 -7.64 -5.29 24.16
CA SER A 245 -7.83 -5.45 25.61
C SER A 245 -7.54 -4.17 26.39
N LYS A 246 -6.70 -3.29 25.83
CA LYS A 246 -6.31 -2.01 26.43
C LYS A 246 -6.04 -0.95 25.37
N GLY A 247 -6.44 0.27 25.66
CA GLY A 247 -6.08 1.44 24.87
C GLY A 247 -7.30 2.09 24.24
N TYR A 248 -7.06 2.95 23.25
CA TYR A 248 -8.12 3.71 22.62
C TYR A 248 -7.88 3.88 21.13
N TYR A 249 -8.96 4.08 20.40
CA TYR A 249 -8.99 4.38 18.99
C TYR A 249 -9.91 5.56 18.76
N ILE A 250 -9.44 6.54 18.00
CA ILE A 250 -10.22 7.71 17.59
C ILE A 250 -10.02 7.87 16.09
N LYS A 251 -11.12 8.00 15.36
CA LYS A 251 -11.13 8.34 13.94
C LYS A 251 -12.09 9.51 13.72
N LEU A 252 -11.55 10.61 13.20
CA LEU A 252 -12.29 11.78 12.78
C LEU A 252 -12.31 11.81 11.25
N PHE A 253 -13.50 11.78 10.67
CA PHE A 253 -13.73 11.87 9.23
C PHE A 253 -14.53 13.13 8.94
N GLN A 254 -14.05 13.94 8.01
CA GLN A 254 -14.71 15.17 7.57
C GLN A 254 -14.78 15.16 6.05
N GLU A 255 -15.94 15.46 5.50
CA GLU A 255 -16.13 15.54 4.05
C GLU A 255 -16.88 16.82 3.73
N PHE A 256 -16.26 17.67 2.92
CA PHE A 256 -16.83 18.89 2.39
C PHE A 256 -17.15 18.67 0.91
N ALA A 257 -18.42 18.73 0.52
CA ALA A 257 -18.87 18.65 -0.87
C ALA A 257 -19.38 20.01 -1.35
N GLY A 258 -19.04 20.37 -2.60
CA GLY A 258 -19.55 21.59 -3.25
C GLY A 258 -18.52 22.42 -4.02
N LEU A 259 -17.34 21.86 -4.32
CA LEU A 259 -16.27 22.55 -5.04
C LEU A 259 -16.47 22.55 -6.58
N GLY A 260 -17.69 22.78 -7.04
CA GLY A 260 -18.05 22.80 -8.46
C GLY A 260 -18.87 21.60 -8.94
N GLY A 261 -19.64 20.98 -8.03
CA GLY A 261 -20.64 19.96 -8.36
C GLY A 261 -22.05 20.39 -7.94
N ASP A 262 -23.04 19.58 -8.26
CA ASP A 262 -24.47 19.83 -7.96
C ASP A 262 -24.84 19.44 -6.52
N VAL A 263 -23.89 18.90 -5.76
CA VAL A 263 -24.09 18.37 -4.41
C VAL A 263 -23.25 19.16 -3.41
N ASN A 264 -23.92 19.80 -2.46
CA ASN A 264 -23.32 20.60 -1.40
C ASN A 264 -23.72 20.04 -0.03
N PHE A 265 -22.74 19.63 0.78
CA PHE A 265 -22.97 19.24 2.16
C PHE A 265 -21.65 19.25 2.94
N ILE A 266 -21.77 19.28 4.27
CA ILE A 266 -20.68 19.05 5.20
C ILE A 266 -21.04 17.82 6.02
N LYS A 267 -20.16 16.83 6.00
CA LYS A 267 -20.31 15.59 6.76
C LYS A 267 -19.17 15.45 7.75
N ASN A 268 -19.50 15.14 9.00
CA ASN A 268 -18.55 14.85 10.05
C ASN A 268 -18.92 13.50 10.69
N GLU A 269 -17.96 12.58 10.74
CA GLU A 269 -18.12 11.32 11.48
C GLU A 269 -16.99 11.20 12.51
N ILE A 270 -17.36 10.86 13.74
CA ILE A 270 -16.43 10.62 14.85
C ILE A 270 -16.67 9.21 15.37
N GLU A 271 -15.70 8.34 15.15
CA GLU A 271 -15.64 7.01 15.75
C GLU A 271 -14.66 7.04 16.92
N SER A 272 -15.09 6.57 18.09
CA SER A 272 -14.27 6.46 19.28
C SER A 272 -14.47 5.11 19.96
N GLN A 273 -13.38 4.49 20.37
CA GLN A 273 -13.37 3.24 21.12
C GLN A 273 -12.36 3.36 22.25
N ALA A 274 -12.74 2.93 23.45
CA ALA A 274 -11.84 2.84 24.59
C ALA A 274 -12.02 1.50 25.29
N ASN A 275 -10.92 0.76 25.47
CA ASN A 275 -10.92 -0.57 26.08
C ASN A 275 -10.06 -0.56 27.35
N PHE A 276 -10.63 -1.09 28.43
CA PHE A 276 -9.98 -1.17 29.74
C PHE A 276 -10.13 -2.59 30.30
N PRO A 277 -9.02 -3.22 30.77
CA PRO A 277 -9.10 -4.52 31.41
C PRO A 277 -9.57 -4.38 32.86
N LEU A 278 -10.62 -5.11 33.23
CA LEU A 278 -11.16 -5.15 34.60
C LEU A 278 -10.54 -6.28 35.45
N GLY A 279 -9.69 -7.12 34.84
CA GLY A 279 -9.04 -8.27 35.49
C GLY A 279 -9.83 -9.57 35.33
N LYS A 280 -9.18 -10.73 35.59
CA LYS A 280 -9.77 -12.09 35.48
C LYS A 280 -10.37 -12.43 34.10
N GLY A 281 -9.86 -11.80 33.03
CA GLY A 281 -10.36 -12.00 31.66
C GLY A 281 -11.58 -11.14 31.28
N PHE A 282 -12.06 -10.27 32.18
CA PHE A 282 -13.13 -9.32 31.86
C PHE A 282 -12.57 -8.03 31.25
N LEU A 283 -13.19 -7.59 30.15
CA LEU A 283 -12.87 -6.37 29.44
C LEU A 283 -14.10 -5.45 29.43
N HIS A 284 -13.88 -4.16 29.62
CA HIS A 284 -14.89 -3.13 29.43
C HIS A 284 -14.50 -2.28 28.22
N GLY A 285 -15.36 -2.28 27.20
CA GLY A 285 -15.21 -1.46 26.01
C GLY A 285 -16.33 -0.43 25.93
N ALA A 286 -15.97 0.84 25.79
CA ALA A 286 -16.90 1.89 25.41
C ALA A 286 -16.73 2.20 23.92
N PHE A 287 -17.84 2.22 23.18
CA PHE A 287 -17.88 2.56 21.77
C PHE A 287 -18.84 3.73 21.55
N GLY A 288 -18.38 4.73 20.81
CA GLY A 288 -19.19 5.87 20.38
C GLY A 288 -18.97 6.14 18.90
N ASP A 289 -20.05 6.19 18.14
CA ASP A 289 -20.09 6.59 16.74
C ASP A 289 -21.07 7.76 16.64
N ASN A 290 -20.60 8.93 16.20
CA ASN A 290 -21.45 10.08 15.93
C ASN A 290 -21.30 10.48 14.45
N LYS A 291 -22.43 10.67 13.78
CA LYS A 291 -22.50 11.01 12.36
C LYS A 291 -23.43 12.18 12.17
N ASP A 292 -22.84 13.32 11.85
CA ASP A 292 -23.54 14.56 11.57
C ASP A 292 -23.37 14.90 10.09
N THR A 293 -24.47 15.18 9.40
CA THR A 293 -24.45 15.62 8.00
C THR A 293 -25.38 16.79 7.85
N ASP A 294 -24.79 17.96 7.60
CA ASP A 294 -25.52 19.20 7.39
C ASP A 294 -25.49 19.55 5.90
N SER A 295 -26.67 19.73 5.32
CA SER A 295 -26.81 20.32 3.98
C SER A 295 -26.50 21.81 4.06
N VAL A 296 -25.66 22.30 3.15
CA VAL A 296 -25.29 23.73 3.04
C VAL A 296 -26.21 24.45 2.07
#